data_AF-A0A164VUB6-F1
#
_entry.id   AF-A0A164VUB6-F1
#
_cell.length_a   1.000
_cell.length_b   1.000
_cell.length_c   1.000
_cell.angle_alpha   90.00
_cell.angle_beta   90.00
_cell.angle_gamma   90.00
#
_symmetry.space_group_name_H-M   'P 1'
#
loop_
_entity.id
_entity.type
_entity.pdbx_description
1 polymer ?
#
loop_
_entity_poly.entity_id
_entity_poly.type
_entity_poly.pdbx_seq_one_letter_code
_entity_poly.pdbx_strand_id
1 'polypeptide(L)'
;MFLLSDYINLNNMMAKNSNRRIKLHENQIRRQPYDEGKNDHVSSRPTVCVDGHDHWTNNMKPTASMSAEEMYRYLHWTNSTSCQLAIDFGLRIVNDIKLGASDGHKAVCFDKHITPDFGNCVVYSFGINNEWTFDEAMAQFGCQVYAFDPSMNVSAHDRSELIHFYDIGLDGQDRLHPTKGWRMKTASSIYEMLASRHGASTLIDILKMDVEFSEWDAIPEMVQSGFLADKVKQLAVEIHFKADDPLDVFRHRVQILRNLEATNQNQVGGGFVRFSSRPNPFLQSPVQVLGNREGSIGLELAWYNPKYY
;
A
#
# COMPACT_ATOMS: atom_id res chain seq x y z
N MET A 1 -20.00 34.75 -5.72
CA MET A 1 -19.13 35.92 -5.92
C MET A 1 -18.27 36.07 -4.67
N PHE A 2 -17.14 35.38 -4.63
CA PHE A 2 -16.13 35.50 -3.58
C PHE A 2 -14.87 36.06 -4.24
N LEU A 3 -14.28 37.05 -3.57
CA LEU A 3 -13.41 38.08 -4.13
C LEU A 3 -11.96 37.61 -4.31
N LEU A 4 -11.35 38.12 -5.38
CA LEU A 4 -9.95 38.00 -5.85
C LEU A 4 -8.85 38.48 -4.88
N SER A 5 -9.09 38.56 -3.57
CA SER A 5 -8.17 39.22 -2.61
C SER A 5 -7.06 38.32 -2.05
N ASP A 6 -7.22 36.99 -2.07
CA ASP A 6 -6.27 36.10 -1.38
C ASP A 6 -5.12 35.59 -2.27
N TYR A 7 -5.17 35.87 -3.57
CA TYR A 7 -4.13 35.45 -4.53
C TYR A 7 -2.91 36.38 -4.61
N ILE A 8 -2.95 37.57 -4.00
CA ILE A 8 -1.85 38.56 -4.07
C ILE A 8 -0.85 38.40 -2.92
N ASN A 9 -1.19 37.67 -1.84
CA ASN A 9 -0.32 37.60 -0.65
C ASN A 9 0.77 36.51 -0.70
N LEU A 10 0.62 35.44 -1.48
CA LEU A 10 1.66 34.41 -1.58
C LEU A 10 2.87 34.86 -2.44
N ASN A 11 2.63 35.61 -3.52
CA ASN A 11 3.71 36.05 -4.43
C ASN A 11 4.61 37.14 -3.82
N ASN A 12 4.12 37.91 -2.84
CA ASN A 12 4.92 38.93 -2.15
C ASN A 12 5.79 38.36 -1.00
N MET A 13 5.53 37.13 -0.56
CA MET A 13 6.30 36.49 0.51
C MET A 13 7.55 35.75 -0.02
N MET A 14 7.48 35.26 -1.27
CA MET A 14 8.60 34.62 -1.97
C MET A 14 9.66 35.61 -2.50
N ALA A 15 9.32 36.89 -2.69
CA ALA A 15 10.21 37.89 -3.29
C ALA A 15 11.06 38.71 -2.28
N LYS A 16 10.93 38.49 -0.96
CA LYS A 16 11.57 39.33 0.08
C LYS A 16 12.71 38.68 0.88
N ASN A 17 13.13 37.46 0.57
CA ASN A 17 14.18 36.77 1.33
C ASN A 17 15.53 36.56 0.61
N SER A 18 15.80 37.23 -0.50
CA SER A 18 17.14 37.29 -1.11
C SER A 18 17.86 38.60 -0.80
N ASN A 19 18.18 38.87 0.47
CA ASN A 19 19.30 39.72 0.90
C ASN A 19 19.23 39.99 2.40
N ARG A 20 19.98 39.20 3.19
CA ARG A 20 20.53 39.68 4.48
C ARG A 20 21.73 38.82 4.87
N ARG A 21 22.92 39.42 4.71
CA ARG A 21 24.18 39.04 5.35
C ARG A 21 23.97 38.96 6.86
N ILE A 22 24.31 37.83 7.49
CA ILE A 22 24.44 37.72 8.94
C ILE A 22 25.89 37.34 9.25
N LYS A 23 26.52 38.17 10.09
CA LYS A 23 27.89 38.06 10.58
C LYS A 23 28.04 36.83 11.49
N LEU A 24 29.09 36.05 11.27
CA LEU A 24 29.53 34.99 12.18
C LEU A 24 30.21 35.63 13.41
N HIS A 25 29.77 35.26 14.61
CA HIS A 25 30.51 35.46 15.84
C HIS A 25 31.14 34.13 16.25
N GLU A 26 32.46 34.09 16.28
CA GLU A 26 33.27 33.02 16.85
C GLU A 26 32.99 32.89 18.35
N ASN A 27 32.72 31.67 18.82
CA ASN A 27 32.93 31.30 20.21
C ASN A 27 33.71 29.98 20.26
N GLN A 28 34.89 30.08 20.87
CA GLN A 28 35.82 28.99 21.15
C GLN A 28 35.18 27.95 22.09
N ILE A 29 35.21 26.67 21.71
CA ILE A 29 35.08 25.56 22.64
C ILE A 29 36.31 24.65 22.48
N ARG A 30 37.06 24.53 23.58
CA ARG A 30 38.27 23.72 23.72
C ARG A 30 37.95 22.24 23.52
N ARG A 31 38.84 21.53 22.80
CA ARG A 31 38.88 20.07 22.73
C ARG A 31 39.48 19.51 24.03
N GLN A 32 38.83 18.54 24.64
CA GLN A 32 39.43 17.62 25.62
C GLN A 32 39.32 16.17 25.09
N PRO A 33 40.23 15.26 25.52
CA PRO A 33 40.46 14.00 24.85
C PRO A 33 39.42 12.93 25.21
N TYR A 34 39.24 12.00 24.27
CA TYR A 34 38.40 10.81 24.36
C TYR A 34 39.02 9.83 25.37
N ASP A 35 38.22 9.34 26.32
CA ASP A 35 38.61 8.33 27.31
C ASP A 35 37.75 7.06 27.11
N GLU A 36 38.41 5.90 27.13
CA GLU A 36 37.82 4.60 26.81
C GLU A 36 37.02 4.00 27.99
N GLY A 37 35.83 3.50 27.68
CA GLY A 37 35.26 2.30 28.32
C GLY A 37 34.27 2.51 29.47
N LYS A 38 33.00 2.12 29.23
CA LYS A 38 32.28 1.12 30.05
C LYS A 38 30.93 0.74 29.41
N ASN A 39 30.66 -0.57 29.47
CA ASN A 39 29.47 -1.26 28.98
C ASN A 39 28.20 -0.82 29.72
N ASP A 40 27.15 -0.50 28.96
CA ASP A 40 25.77 -0.61 29.41
C ASP A 40 24.95 -1.37 28.35
N HIS A 41 24.53 -2.58 28.72
CA HIS A 41 23.61 -3.40 27.93
C HIS A 41 22.20 -2.79 27.99
N VAL A 42 21.80 -2.10 26.93
CA VAL A 42 20.39 -1.83 26.64
C VAL A 42 20.03 -2.61 25.38
N SER A 43 19.28 -3.69 25.56
CA SER A 43 18.68 -4.47 24.48
C SER A 43 17.53 -3.66 23.86
N SER A 44 17.87 -2.84 22.87
CA SER A 44 16.91 -2.26 21.94
C SER A 44 16.64 -3.27 20.81
N ARG A 45 15.38 -3.69 20.70
CA ARG A 45 14.84 -4.51 19.60
C ARG A 45 15.28 -3.95 18.25
N PRO A 46 15.73 -4.77 17.28
CA PRO A 46 15.83 -4.31 15.91
C PRO A 46 14.45 -4.47 15.25
N THR A 47 13.87 -3.34 14.86
CA THR A 47 13.28 -3.20 13.52
C THR A 47 14.19 -3.94 12.55
N VAL A 48 13.67 -4.94 11.84
CA VAL A 48 14.46 -5.65 10.82
C VAL A 48 14.68 -4.68 9.67
N CYS A 49 15.76 -3.91 9.74
CA CYS A 49 16.42 -3.41 8.55
C CYS A 49 16.91 -4.65 7.80
N VAL A 50 16.47 -4.82 6.55
CA VAL A 50 17.02 -5.86 5.67
C VAL A 50 18.42 -5.38 5.31
N ASP A 51 19.40 -5.77 6.12
CA ASP A 51 20.81 -5.65 5.77
C ASP A 51 21.02 -6.32 4.40
N GLY A 52 21.82 -5.70 3.52
CA GLY A 52 22.15 -6.19 2.17
C GLY A 52 22.89 -7.54 2.11
N HIS A 53 22.84 -8.31 3.21
CA HIS A 53 23.37 -9.66 3.37
C HIS A 53 22.29 -10.69 3.74
N ASP A 54 21.00 -10.34 3.72
CA ASP A 54 19.95 -11.32 3.96
C ASP A 54 19.75 -12.25 2.75
N HIS A 55 20.56 -13.31 2.67
CA HIS A 55 20.45 -14.38 1.67
C HIS A 55 19.24 -15.30 1.88
N TRP A 56 18.35 -15.02 2.84
CA TRP A 56 17.20 -15.87 3.12
C TRP A 56 16.27 -16.03 1.91
N THR A 57 16.16 -14.99 1.07
CA THR A 57 15.41 -15.04 -0.19
C THR A 57 15.91 -16.12 -1.14
N ASN A 58 17.23 -16.33 -1.20
CA ASN A 58 17.87 -17.35 -2.04
C ASN A 58 17.59 -18.78 -1.57
N ASN A 59 17.16 -18.94 -0.32
CA ASN A 59 16.93 -20.24 0.32
C ASN A 59 15.48 -20.39 0.82
N MET A 60 14.53 -19.62 0.28
CA MET A 60 13.12 -19.75 0.66
C MET A 60 12.61 -21.15 0.33
N LYS A 61 12.15 -21.87 1.36
CA LYS A 61 11.56 -23.20 1.21
C LYS A 61 10.28 -23.14 0.36
N PRO A 62 9.86 -24.26 -0.24
CA PRO A 62 8.48 -24.40 -0.71
C PRO A 62 7.51 -24.08 0.43
N THR A 63 6.39 -23.40 0.14
CA THR A 63 5.41 -22.95 1.14
C THR A 63 4.87 -24.10 1.99
N ALA A 64 4.72 -25.28 1.38
CA ALA A 64 4.35 -26.53 2.05
C ALA A 64 5.28 -26.90 3.24
N SER A 65 6.54 -26.49 3.18
CA SER A 65 7.60 -26.86 4.13
C SER A 65 8.06 -25.69 5.02
N MET A 66 7.46 -24.50 4.89
CA MET A 66 7.79 -23.34 5.73
C MET A 66 7.19 -23.49 7.14
N SER A 67 7.95 -23.05 8.15
CA SER A 67 7.43 -22.80 9.50
C SER A 67 6.58 -21.52 9.53
N ALA A 68 5.84 -21.29 10.62
CA ALA A 68 5.07 -20.07 10.81
C ALA A 68 5.95 -18.82 10.83
N GLU A 69 7.14 -18.91 11.44
CA GLU A 69 8.12 -17.82 11.46
C GLU A 69 8.68 -17.52 10.07
N GLU A 70 8.96 -18.55 9.27
CA GLU A 70 9.43 -18.36 7.89
C GLU A 70 8.35 -17.71 7.02
N MET A 71 7.08 -18.11 7.20
CA MET A 71 5.92 -17.50 6.56
C MET A 71 5.72 -16.05 7.00
N TYR A 72 5.81 -15.76 8.29
CA TYR A 72 5.66 -14.40 8.80
C TYR A 72 6.83 -13.50 8.36
N ARG A 73 8.05 -14.04 8.29
CA ARG A 73 9.22 -13.36 7.70
C ARG A 73 9.01 -13.07 6.22
N TYR A 74 8.42 -14.00 5.45
CA TYR A 74 8.04 -13.76 4.05
C TYR A 74 7.08 -12.59 3.90
N LEU A 75 6.08 -12.47 4.78
CA LEU A 75 5.12 -11.35 4.71
C LEU A 75 5.82 -10.00 4.90
N HIS A 76 6.83 -9.92 5.77
CA HIS A 76 7.61 -8.69 6.03
C HIS A 76 8.70 -8.43 4.99
N TRP A 77 9.01 -9.42 4.15
CA TRP A 77 10.04 -9.27 3.13
C TRP A 77 9.57 -8.36 1.99
N THR A 78 10.52 -7.62 1.42
CA THR A 78 10.35 -6.78 0.24
C THR A 78 11.65 -6.71 -0.56
N ASN A 79 11.55 -6.51 -1.88
CA ASN A 79 12.65 -6.05 -2.72
C ASN A 79 12.68 -4.51 -2.73
N SER A 80 13.00 -3.89 -1.59
CA SER A 80 12.89 -2.44 -1.38
C SER A 80 13.75 -1.61 -2.35
N THR A 81 14.82 -2.17 -2.90
CA THR A 81 15.67 -1.51 -3.90
C THR A 81 15.13 -1.58 -5.33
N SER A 82 14.06 -2.35 -5.58
CA SER A 82 13.47 -2.49 -6.92
C SER A 82 12.70 -1.25 -7.39
N CYS A 83 12.23 -0.42 -6.44
CA CYS A 83 11.69 0.90 -6.70
C CYS A 83 12.56 1.94 -6.01
N GLN A 84 13.20 2.83 -6.76
CA GLN A 84 14.13 3.83 -6.23
C GLN A 84 13.40 5.01 -5.57
N LEU A 85 12.20 5.33 -6.07
CA LEU A 85 11.36 6.41 -5.58
C LEU A 85 9.98 5.86 -5.21
N ALA A 86 9.88 5.24 -4.03
CA ALA A 86 8.60 4.90 -3.43
C ALA A 86 8.04 6.11 -2.65
N ILE A 87 6.81 6.53 -2.96
CA ILE A 87 6.11 7.66 -2.33
C ILE A 87 4.85 7.13 -1.66
N ASP A 88 4.59 7.57 -0.43
CA ASP A 88 3.36 7.23 0.27
C ASP A 88 2.25 8.23 -0.03
N PHE A 89 1.09 7.71 -0.42
CA PHE A 89 -0.16 8.45 -0.60
C PHE A 89 -1.15 8.04 0.47
N GLY A 90 -2.01 8.97 0.88
CA GLY A 90 -2.88 8.77 2.03
C GLY A 90 -2.11 8.89 3.34
N LEU A 91 -2.71 9.54 4.33
CA LEU A 91 -2.14 9.71 5.64
C LEU A 91 -3.19 10.24 6.62
N ARG A 92 -3.63 9.38 7.53
CA ARG A 92 -4.28 9.83 8.76
C ARG A 92 -3.29 9.80 9.90
N ILE A 93 -2.92 10.97 10.42
CA ILE A 93 -2.11 11.08 11.64
C ILE A 93 -3.01 10.78 12.84
N VAL A 94 -2.77 9.67 13.51
CA VAL A 94 -3.47 9.30 14.75
C VAL A 94 -2.54 9.61 15.94
N ASN A 95 -2.97 10.49 16.84
CA ASN A 95 -2.17 10.95 17.98
C ASN A 95 -2.30 10.05 19.23
N ASP A 96 -2.80 8.81 19.07
CA ASP A 96 -3.15 7.94 20.21
C ASP A 96 -2.00 7.05 20.71
N ILE A 97 -0.88 7.02 19.99
CA ILE A 97 0.36 6.38 20.41
C ILE A 97 1.36 7.50 20.71
N LYS A 98 2.27 7.35 21.69
CA LYS A 98 3.36 8.31 22.01
C LYS A 98 4.38 8.51 20.85
N LEU A 99 3.99 8.11 19.64
CA LEU A 99 4.63 8.19 18.35
C LEU A 99 3.48 8.47 17.36
N GLY A 100 3.53 9.53 16.57
CA GLY A 100 2.51 9.79 15.55
C GLY A 100 2.55 8.67 14.51
N ALA A 101 1.62 7.73 14.60
CA ALA A 101 1.52 6.60 13.68
C ALA A 101 0.56 6.95 12.56
N SER A 102 0.95 6.57 11.34
CA SER A 102 0.21 6.81 10.11
C SER A 102 -0.66 5.60 9.76
N ASP A 103 -1.96 5.84 9.58
CA ASP A 103 -2.94 4.84 9.15
C ASP A 103 -3.41 5.14 7.71
N GLY A 104 -3.75 4.11 6.95
CA GLY A 104 -4.33 4.23 5.60
C GLY A 104 -3.38 4.69 4.47
N HIS A 105 -2.08 4.80 4.75
CA HIS A 105 -1.09 5.19 3.74
C HIS A 105 -0.70 4.01 2.84
N LYS A 106 -0.61 4.25 1.53
CA LYS A 106 -0.24 3.23 0.54
C LYS A 106 0.97 3.70 -0.26
N ALA A 107 1.95 2.80 -0.41
CA ALA A 107 3.17 3.08 -1.17
C ALA A 107 2.93 2.93 -2.68
N VAL A 108 3.44 3.89 -3.46
CA VAL A 108 3.36 3.94 -4.92
C VAL A 108 4.76 4.13 -5.48
N CYS A 109 5.12 3.36 -6.50
CA CYS A 109 6.40 3.52 -7.18
C CYS A 109 6.34 4.65 -8.22
N PHE A 110 7.26 5.60 -8.09
CA PHE A 110 7.41 6.78 -8.94
C PHE A 110 8.68 6.71 -9.81
N ASP A 111 9.23 5.51 -9.99
CA ASP A 111 10.30 5.31 -10.96
C ASP A 111 9.79 5.65 -12.37
N LYS A 112 10.69 6.24 -13.17
CA LYS A 112 10.36 6.95 -14.43
C LYS A 112 9.44 6.19 -15.39
N HIS A 113 9.51 4.86 -15.40
CA HIS A 113 8.80 4.03 -16.37
C HIS A 113 7.42 3.56 -15.89
N ILE A 114 7.16 3.56 -14.58
CA ILE A 114 5.92 3.05 -14.00
C ILE A 114 5.11 4.11 -13.23
N THR A 115 5.68 5.29 -13.02
CA THR A 115 4.99 6.42 -12.41
C THR A 115 3.67 6.71 -13.13
N PRO A 116 2.58 7.05 -12.41
CA PRO A 116 1.37 7.56 -13.04
C PRO A 116 1.66 8.87 -13.81
N ASP A 117 1.02 9.04 -14.95
CA ASP A 117 1.10 10.29 -15.72
C ASP A 117 0.26 11.37 -15.03
N PHE A 118 0.87 12.50 -14.68
CA PHE A 118 0.18 13.62 -14.04
C PHE A 118 -1.01 14.09 -14.87
N GLY A 119 -2.20 14.15 -14.27
CA GLY A 119 -3.44 14.55 -14.96
C GLY A 119 -4.02 13.52 -15.95
N ASN A 120 -3.39 12.36 -16.13
CA ASN A 120 -3.82 11.34 -17.08
C ASN A 120 -3.57 9.92 -16.53
N CYS A 121 -4.16 9.64 -15.38
CA CYS A 121 -4.03 8.36 -14.69
C CYS A 121 -5.39 7.87 -14.19
N VAL A 122 -5.52 6.55 -14.05
CA VAL A 122 -6.71 5.89 -13.50
C VAL A 122 -6.34 5.13 -12.23
N VAL A 123 -7.09 5.39 -11.18
CA VAL A 123 -6.96 4.70 -9.89
C VAL A 123 -8.24 3.96 -9.59
N TYR A 124 -8.10 2.68 -9.23
CA TYR A 124 -9.18 1.92 -8.60
C TYR A 124 -8.89 1.83 -7.11
N SER A 125 -9.84 2.21 -6.28
CA SER A 125 -9.68 2.29 -4.83
C SER A 125 -10.79 1.53 -4.12
N PHE A 126 -10.46 0.36 -3.58
CA PHE A 126 -11.40 -0.52 -2.91
C PHE A 126 -11.24 -0.42 -1.39
N GLY A 127 -12.37 -0.28 -0.69
CA GLY A 127 -12.43 -0.12 0.75
C GLY A 127 -11.99 1.27 1.17
N ILE A 128 -12.95 2.18 1.19
CA ILE A 128 -12.71 3.58 1.53
C ILE A 128 -12.89 3.77 3.03
N ASN A 129 -13.92 3.15 3.62
CA ASN A 129 -14.27 3.22 5.03
C ASN A 129 -14.33 4.67 5.58
N ASN A 130 -14.79 5.61 4.73
CA ASN A 130 -14.77 7.06 4.99
C ASN A 130 -13.37 7.70 5.18
N GLU A 131 -12.30 6.96 4.90
CA GLU A 131 -10.92 7.44 4.83
C GLU A 131 -10.60 7.76 3.37
N TRP A 132 -10.63 9.04 3.02
CA TRP A 132 -10.49 9.51 1.64
C TRP A 132 -9.10 10.06 1.33
N THR A 133 -8.15 10.02 2.26
CA THR A 133 -6.89 10.78 2.10
C THR A 133 -6.05 10.27 0.94
N PHE A 134 -6.02 8.96 0.70
CA PHE A 134 -5.37 8.38 -0.47
C PHE A 134 -6.05 8.86 -1.77
N ASP A 135 -7.38 8.73 -1.83
CA ASP A 135 -8.19 9.06 -3.00
C ASP A 135 -8.09 10.54 -3.37
N GLU A 136 -8.15 11.42 -2.37
CA GLU A 136 -8.02 12.86 -2.55
C GLU A 136 -6.60 13.24 -2.97
N ALA A 137 -5.56 12.59 -2.44
CA ALA A 137 -4.19 12.83 -2.88
C ALA A 137 -3.97 12.41 -4.35
N MET A 138 -4.53 11.26 -4.77
CA MET A 138 -4.46 10.83 -6.17
C MET A 138 -5.28 11.73 -7.11
N ALA A 139 -6.44 12.21 -6.67
CA ALA A 139 -7.24 13.19 -7.41
C ALA A 139 -6.51 14.54 -7.51
N GLN A 140 -5.82 14.99 -6.45
CA GLN A 140 -4.98 16.20 -6.49
C GLN A 140 -3.78 16.05 -7.43
N PHE A 141 -3.26 14.83 -7.58
CA PHE A 141 -2.28 14.48 -8.61
C PHE A 141 -2.89 14.47 -10.04
N GLY A 142 -4.21 14.58 -10.14
CA GLY A 142 -4.96 14.66 -11.40
C GLY A 142 -5.46 13.33 -11.94
N CYS A 143 -5.46 12.26 -11.14
CA CYS A 143 -6.03 10.98 -11.58
C CYS A 143 -7.55 10.96 -11.52
N GLN A 144 -8.16 10.19 -12.42
CA GLN A 144 -9.54 9.72 -12.30
C GLN A 144 -9.59 8.57 -11.29
N VAL A 145 -10.22 8.78 -10.15
CA VAL A 145 -10.33 7.81 -9.05
C VAL A 145 -11.73 7.19 -9.07
N TYR A 146 -11.78 5.87 -9.24
CA TYR A 146 -12.98 5.06 -9.09
C TYR A 146 -12.90 4.38 -7.73
N ALA A 147 -13.72 4.86 -6.79
CA ALA A 147 -13.74 4.45 -5.40
C ALA A 147 -14.91 3.49 -5.14
N PHE A 148 -14.68 2.44 -4.36
CA PHE A 148 -15.62 1.34 -4.16
C PHE A 148 -15.71 0.95 -2.70
N ASP A 149 -16.91 1.05 -2.12
CA ASP A 149 -17.15 0.54 -0.77
C ASP A 149 -18.64 0.25 -0.54
N PRO A 150 -19.04 -1.01 -0.35
CA PRO A 150 -20.43 -1.34 -0.13
C PRO A 150 -20.89 -1.07 1.32
N SER A 151 -19.96 -0.80 2.24
CA SER A 151 -20.23 -0.64 3.67
C SER A 151 -20.61 0.78 4.08
N MET A 152 -20.29 1.78 3.26
CA MET A 152 -20.49 3.21 3.56
C MET A 152 -21.95 3.66 3.63
N ASN A 153 -22.91 2.80 3.26
CA ASN A 153 -24.34 3.08 3.32
C ASN A 153 -24.77 4.37 2.58
N VAL A 154 -24.11 4.66 1.46
CA VAL A 154 -24.44 5.74 0.54
C VAL A 154 -24.48 5.16 -0.87
N SER A 155 -25.36 5.67 -1.74
CA SER A 155 -25.44 5.21 -3.13
C SER A 155 -24.25 5.72 -3.96
N ALA A 156 -23.98 5.07 -5.09
CA ALA A 156 -23.04 5.58 -6.08
C ALA A 156 -23.29 7.07 -6.41
N HIS A 157 -22.22 7.86 -6.44
CA HIS A 157 -22.25 9.30 -6.72
C HIS A 157 -20.85 9.80 -7.10
N ASP A 158 -20.78 10.93 -7.79
CA ASP A 158 -19.51 11.62 -8.00
C ASP A 158 -19.23 12.49 -6.75
N ARG A 159 -18.15 12.17 -6.02
CA ARG A 159 -17.69 12.95 -4.86
C ARG A 159 -17.02 14.26 -5.30
N SER A 160 -16.36 14.23 -6.46
CA SER A 160 -15.79 15.39 -7.14
C SER A 160 -15.74 15.11 -8.66
N GLU A 161 -15.21 16.05 -9.44
CA GLU A 161 -14.98 15.84 -10.89
C GLU A 161 -13.98 14.71 -11.20
N LEU A 162 -13.15 14.34 -10.22
CA LEU A 162 -12.09 13.34 -10.36
C LEU A 162 -12.31 12.10 -9.48
N ILE A 163 -13.32 12.09 -8.60
CA ILE A 163 -13.59 10.98 -7.68
C ILE A 163 -15.02 10.49 -7.88
N HIS A 164 -15.15 9.24 -8.31
CA HIS A 164 -16.40 8.56 -8.62
C HIS A 164 -16.62 7.38 -7.67
N PHE A 165 -17.62 7.47 -6.80
CA PHE A 165 -17.89 6.46 -5.80
C PHE A 165 -18.96 5.47 -6.25
N TYR A 166 -18.79 4.19 -5.89
CA TYR A 166 -19.72 3.10 -6.12
C TYR A 166 -19.89 2.26 -4.85
N ASP A 167 -21.15 1.94 -4.51
CA ASP A 167 -21.54 1.05 -3.43
C ASP A 167 -21.43 -0.44 -3.83
N ILE A 168 -20.22 -0.83 -4.24
CA ILE A 168 -19.87 -2.17 -4.72
C ILE A 168 -18.63 -2.64 -3.97
N GLY A 169 -18.62 -3.90 -3.52
CA GLY A 169 -17.45 -4.55 -2.95
C GLY A 169 -16.67 -5.37 -3.97
N LEU A 170 -15.38 -5.56 -3.71
CA LEU A 170 -14.51 -6.44 -4.49
C LEU A 170 -14.50 -7.85 -3.89
N ASP A 171 -14.57 -8.87 -4.73
CA ASP A 171 -14.59 -10.28 -4.33
C ASP A 171 -14.12 -11.19 -5.47
N GLY A 172 -13.91 -12.47 -5.20
CA GLY A 172 -13.54 -13.47 -6.21
C GLY A 172 -14.70 -13.91 -7.13
N GLN A 173 -15.90 -13.36 -6.94
CA GLN A 173 -17.06 -13.65 -7.78
C GLN A 173 -18.14 -12.58 -7.67
N ASP A 174 -18.94 -12.43 -8.72
CA ASP A 174 -20.15 -11.61 -8.71
C ASP A 174 -21.24 -12.27 -7.86
N ARG A 175 -21.61 -11.65 -6.75
CA ARG A 175 -22.64 -12.16 -5.81
C ARG A 175 -23.23 -11.07 -4.92
N LEU A 176 -24.27 -11.43 -4.18
CA LEU A 176 -24.61 -10.72 -2.95
C LEU A 176 -23.80 -11.31 -1.80
N HIS A 177 -23.18 -10.46 -0.99
CA HIS A 177 -22.47 -10.89 0.21
C HIS A 177 -23.43 -11.66 1.12
N PRO A 178 -23.12 -12.91 1.52
CA PRO A 178 -24.10 -13.83 2.11
C PRO A 178 -24.75 -13.33 3.40
N THR A 179 -24.03 -12.51 4.18
CA THR A 179 -24.51 -12.01 5.47
C THR A 179 -24.82 -10.51 5.48
N LYS A 180 -24.30 -9.75 4.51
CA LYS A 180 -24.41 -8.29 4.49
C LYS A 180 -25.33 -7.78 3.39
N GLY A 181 -25.63 -8.61 2.38
CA GLY A 181 -26.43 -8.21 1.22
C GLY A 181 -25.72 -7.23 0.29
N TRP A 182 -24.43 -6.96 0.51
CA TRP A 182 -23.62 -6.07 -0.33
C TRP A 182 -23.47 -6.63 -1.74
N ARG A 183 -23.48 -5.74 -2.74
CA ARG A 183 -23.20 -6.12 -4.13
C ARG A 183 -21.69 -6.31 -4.27
N MET A 184 -21.27 -7.56 -4.41
CA MET A 184 -19.87 -7.94 -4.59
C MET A 184 -19.61 -8.26 -6.06
N LYS A 185 -18.45 -7.85 -6.59
CA LYS A 185 -18.05 -8.08 -7.98
C LYS A 185 -16.58 -8.44 -8.10
N THR A 186 -16.26 -9.18 -9.16
CA THR A 186 -14.88 -9.34 -9.63
C THR A 186 -14.33 -8.02 -10.17
N ALA A 187 -13.01 -7.86 -10.15
CA ALA A 187 -12.38 -6.66 -10.72
C ALA A 187 -12.63 -6.56 -12.23
N SER A 188 -12.66 -7.70 -12.93
CA SER A 188 -12.99 -7.78 -14.36
C SER A 188 -14.40 -7.24 -14.65
N SER A 189 -15.42 -7.66 -13.88
CA SER A 189 -16.79 -7.16 -14.06
C SER A 189 -16.93 -5.68 -13.73
N ILE A 190 -16.19 -5.18 -12.73
CA ILE A 190 -16.14 -3.73 -12.43
C ILE A 190 -15.51 -2.95 -13.59
N TYR A 191 -14.42 -3.46 -14.16
CA TYR A 191 -13.74 -2.83 -15.28
C TYR A 191 -14.61 -2.76 -16.54
N GLU A 192 -15.34 -3.83 -16.85
CA GLU A 192 -16.31 -3.84 -17.95
C GLU A 192 -17.45 -2.84 -17.72
N MET A 193 -17.97 -2.78 -16.48
CA MET A 193 -19.01 -1.81 -16.10
C MET A 193 -18.55 -0.36 -16.30
N LEU A 194 -17.26 -0.08 -16.09
CA LEU A 194 -16.68 1.27 -16.18
C LEU A 194 -16.02 1.57 -17.53
N ALA A 195 -16.06 0.64 -18.49
CA ALA A 195 -15.44 0.79 -19.79
C ALA A 195 -15.91 2.04 -20.55
N SER A 196 -17.15 2.50 -20.35
CA SER A 196 -17.66 3.74 -20.96
C SER A 196 -17.15 5.02 -20.29
N ARG A 197 -16.63 4.95 -19.07
CA ARG A 197 -16.10 6.11 -18.32
C ARG A 197 -14.61 6.32 -18.59
N HIS A 198 -13.78 5.29 -18.39
CA HIS A 198 -12.33 5.42 -18.61
C HIS A 198 -11.87 4.90 -19.97
N GLY A 199 -12.70 4.16 -20.73
CA GLY A 199 -12.33 3.51 -21.98
C GLY A 199 -11.94 2.04 -21.79
N ALA A 200 -12.36 1.18 -22.72
CA ALA A 200 -12.22 -0.29 -22.64
C ALA A 200 -10.77 -0.82 -22.69
N SER A 201 -9.82 0.01 -23.13
CA SER A 201 -8.40 -0.35 -23.25
C SER A 201 -7.50 0.38 -22.25
N THR A 202 -8.09 1.19 -21.36
CA THR A 202 -7.34 2.02 -20.42
C THR A 202 -6.72 1.16 -19.31
N LEU A 203 -5.46 1.41 -19.00
CA LEU A 203 -4.78 0.74 -17.89
C LEU A 203 -5.16 1.43 -16.58
N ILE A 204 -5.16 0.65 -15.51
CA ILE A 204 -5.25 1.12 -14.13
C ILE A 204 -3.82 1.34 -13.65
N ASP A 205 -3.46 2.59 -13.40
CA ASP A 205 -2.12 2.95 -12.92
C ASP A 205 -1.90 2.41 -11.51
N ILE A 206 -2.91 2.51 -10.65
CA ILE A 206 -2.85 2.03 -9.28
C ILE A 206 -4.18 1.36 -8.90
N LEU A 207 -4.09 0.12 -8.44
CA LEU A 207 -5.17 -0.55 -7.74
C LEU A 207 -4.85 -0.55 -6.25
N LYS A 208 -5.59 0.26 -5.48
CA LYS A 208 -5.60 0.26 -4.01
C LYS A 208 -6.66 -0.72 -3.51
N MET A 209 -6.29 -1.58 -2.56
CA MET A 209 -7.18 -2.59 -1.98
C MET A 209 -7.05 -2.65 -0.47
N ASP A 210 -8.19 -2.54 0.20
CA ASP A 210 -8.29 -2.62 1.66
C ASP A 210 -9.71 -3.14 2.01
N VAL A 211 -9.95 -4.44 1.81
CA VAL A 211 -11.31 -4.98 1.62
C VAL A 211 -11.72 -5.99 2.68
N GLU A 212 -11.02 -6.00 3.81
CA GLU A 212 -11.35 -6.77 5.01
C GLU A 212 -11.57 -8.26 4.71
N PHE A 213 -10.48 -9.00 4.48
CA PHE A 213 -10.41 -10.43 4.19
C PHE A 213 -10.83 -10.86 2.78
N SER A 214 -11.55 -10.03 2.02
CA SER A 214 -11.87 -10.33 0.63
C SER A 214 -10.64 -10.33 -0.30
N GLU A 215 -9.46 -9.91 0.18
CA GLU A 215 -8.20 -9.99 -0.59
C GLU A 215 -7.89 -11.43 -0.99
N TRP A 216 -8.22 -12.38 -0.11
CA TRP A 216 -7.90 -13.81 -0.28
C TRP A 216 -8.75 -14.52 -1.33
N ASP A 217 -9.90 -13.94 -1.71
CA ASP A 217 -10.72 -14.42 -2.83
C ASP A 217 -10.47 -13.58 -4.10
N ALA A 218 -10.30 -12.27 -3.94
CA ALA A 218 -10.12 -11.34 -5.06
C ALA A 218 -8.75 -11.47 -5.75
N ILE A 219 -7.64 -11.56 -5.01
CA ILE A 219 -6.30 -11.65 -5.61
C ILE A 219 -6.18 -12.92 -6.49
N PRO A 220 -6.54 -14.13 -6.02
CA PRO A 220 -6.49 -15.31 -6.88
C PRO A 220 -7.34 -15.19 -8.13
N GLU A 221 -8.55 -14.63 -8.03
CA GLU A 221 -9.41 -14.42 -9.20
C GLU A 221 -8.74 -13.48 -10.20
N MET A 222 -8.25 -12.32 -9.77
CA MET A 222 -7.64 -11.34 -10.69
C MET A 222 -6.33 -11.84 -11.32
N VAL A 223 -5.58 -12.71 -10.62
CA VAL A 223 -4.45 -13.43 -11.21
C VAL A 223 -4.97 -14.41 -12.26
N GLN A 224 -5.92 -15.27 -11.91
CA GLN A 224 -6.44 -16.33 -12.77
C GLN A 224 -7.10 -15.79 -14.05
N SER A 225 -7.88 -14.71 -13.96
CA SER A 225 -8.54 -14.08 -15.10
C SER A 225 -7.58 -13.25 -15.98
N GLY A 226 -6.33 -13.06 -15.54
CA GLY A 226 -5.34 -12.23 -16.23
C GLY A 226 -5.53 -10.73 -16.00
N PHE A 227 -6.54 -10.33 -15.22
CA PHE A 227 -6.86 -8.93 -14.95
C PHE A 227 -5.65 -8.13 -14.44
N LEU A 228 -4.92 -8.66 -13.43
CA LEU A 228 -3.74 -7.98 -12.91
C LEU A 228 -2.64 -7.81 -13.96
N ALA A 229 -2.34 -8.87 -14.73
CA ALA A 229 -1.29 -8.82 -15.73
C ALA A 229 -1.61 -7.90 -16.91
N ASP A 230 -2.89 -7.75 -17.26
CA ASP A 230 -3.30 -7.03 -18.47
C ASP A 230 -3.80 -5.62 -18.22
N LYS A 231 -4.25 -5.30 -17.00
CA LYS A 231 -4.90 -4.02 -16.71
C LYS A 231 -4.22 -3.21 -15.62
N VAL A 232 -3.41 -3.80 -14.74
CA VAL A 232 -2.90 -3.11 -13.55
C VAL A 232 -1.39 -2.91 -13.63
N LYS A 233 -0.95 -1.64 -13.53
CA LYS A 233 0.47 -1.29 -13.45
C LYS A 233 1.03 -1.49 -12.04
N GLN A 234 0.33 -0.99 -11.02
CA GLN A 234 0.75 -1.06 -9.62
C GLN A 234 -0.39 -1.53 -8.72
N LEU A 235 -0.04 -2.30 -7.70
CA LEU A 235 -0.97 -2.86 -6.72
C LEU A 235 -0.53 -2.44 -5.33
N ALA A 236 -1.41 -1.81 -4.55
CA ALA A 236 -1.18 -1.44 -3.16
C ALA A 236 -2.30 -2.02 -2.29
N VAL A 237 -1.98 -2.96 -1.41
CA VAL A 237 -2.96 -3.78 -0.70
C VAL A 237 -2.65 -3.79 0.79
N GLU A 238 -3.66 -3.55 1.63
CA GLU A 238 -3.62 -4.03 3.00
C GLU A 238 -4.13 -5.46 3.06
N ILE A 239 -3.25 -6.41 3.43
CA ILE A 239 -3.66 -7.81 3.62
C ILE A 239 -4.10 -8.03 5.07
N HIS A 240 -5.25 -8.67 5.25
CA HIS A 240 -5.84 -8.92 6.57
C HIS A 240 -5.69 -10.39 6.99
N PHE A 241 -5.41 -10.64 8.27
CA PHE A 241 -5.50 -11.97 8.84
C PHE A 241 -6.09 -12.01 10.24
N LYS A 242 -6.45 -13.21 10.67
CA LYS A 242 -6.95 -13.46 12.01
C LYS A 242 -5.78 -13.98 12.85
N ALA A 243 -5.74 -13.50 14.09
CA ALA A 243 -4.76 -13.93 15.07
C ALA A 243 -4.81 -15.45 15.33
N ASP A 244 -5.98 -16.07 15.14
CA ASP A 244 -6.27 -17.48 15.34
C ASP A 244 -6.36 -18.29 14.04
N ASP A 245 -5.89 -17.75 12.90
CA ASP A 245 -5.87 -18.51 11.66
C ASP A 245 -5.07 -19.81 11.83
N PRO A 246 -5.63 -20.98 11.47
CA PRO A 246 -4.90 -22.23 11.46
C PRO A 246 -3.67 -22.20 10.55
N LEU A 247 -2.66 -23.04 10.86
CA LEU A 247 -1.39 -23.06 10.13
C LEU A 247 -1.57 -23.31 8.61
N ASP A 248 -2.52 -24.15 8.22
CA ASP A 248 -2.86 -24.43 6.83
C ASP A 248 -3.52 -23.24 6.12
N VAL A 249 -4.39 -22.50 6.81
CA VAL A 249 -4.97 -21.24 6.30
C VAL A 249 -3.87 -20.19 6.12
N PHE A 250 -3.02 -19.99 7.12
CA PHE A 250 -1.90 -19.06 7.04
C PHE A 250 -0.94 -19.42 5.89
N ARG A 251 -0.66 -20.72 5.72
CA ARG A 251 0.12 -21.24 4.60
C ARG A 251 -0.52 -21.00 3.24
N HIS A 252 -1.83 -21.21 3.13
CA HIS A 252 -2.57 -20.96 1.90
C HIS A 252 -2.49 -19.49 1.48
N ARG A 253 -2.67 -18.57 2.42
CA ARG A 253 -2.56 -17.11 2.20
C ARG A 253 -1.17 -16.69 1.72
N VAL A 254 -0.11 -17.23 2.34
CA VAL A 254 1.26 -17.03 1.86
C VAL A 254 1.43 -17.58 0.43
N GLN A 255 0.84 -18.73 0.12
CA GLN A 255 0.90 -19.29 -1.24
C GLN A 255 0.23 -18.38 -2.28
N ILE A 256 -0.88 -17.72 -1.94
CA ILE A 256 -1.55 -16.75 -2.83
C ILE A 256 -0.60 -15.62 -3.21
N LEU A 257 0.06 -14.99 -2.22
CA LEU A 257 1.00 -13.89 -2.48
C LEU A 257 2.23 -14.37 -3.28
N ARG A 258 2.71 -15.59 -3.02
CA ARG A 258 3.79 -16.17 -3.81
C ARG A 258 3.37 -16.45 -5.25
N ASN A 259 2.11 -16.81 -5.50
CA ASN A 259 1.59 -16.98 -6.85
C ASN A 259 1.51 -15.65 -7.60
N LEU A 260 1.08 -14.58 -6.92
CA LEU A 260 1.10 -13.21 -7.46
C LEU A 260 2.52 -12.79 -7.91
N GLU A 261 3.54 -13.19 -7.16
CA GLU A 261 4.96 -12.85 -7.41
C GLU A 261 5.68 -13.82 -8.36
N ALA A 262 5.11 -15.00 -8.63
CA ALA A 262 5.78 -16.03 -9.40
C ALA A 262 5.86 -15.68 -10.89
N THR A 263 7.05 -15.80 -11.47
CA THR A 263 7.33 -15.51 -12.89
C THR A 263 7.25 -16.73 -13.82
N ASN A 264 6.63 -17.82 -13.38
CA ASN A 264 6.68 -19.09 -14.11
C ASN A 264 5.95 -18.97 -15.46
N GLN A 265 6.59 -19.44 -16.55
CA GLN A 265 6.08 -19.38 -17.94
C GLN A 265 4.68 -20.00 -18.15
N ASN A 266 4.18 -20.78 -17.19
CA ASN A 266 2.87 -21.45 -17.23
C ASN A 266 1.80 -20.79 -16.33
N GLN A 267 2.12 -19.70 -15.62
CA GLN A 267 1.17 -18.92 -14.82
C GLN A 267 0.85 -17.62 -15.54
N VAL A 268 -0.35 -17.54 -16.11
CA VAL A 268 -0.94 -16.30 -16.61
C VAL A 268 -1.27 -15.44 -15.38
N GLY A 269 -0.91 -14.16 -15.36
CA GLY A 269 -1.37 -13.22 -14.31
C GLY A 269 -0.40 -12.87 -13.18
N GLY A 270 0.76 -13.54 -13.06
CA GLY A 270 1.74 -13.32 -11.98
C GLY A 270 2.96 -12.48 -12.36
N GLY A 271 4.00 -12.51 -11.53
CA GLY A 271 5.30 -11.86 -11.76
C GLY A 271 5.43 -10.45 -11.19
N PHE A 272 4.51 -10.04 -10.32
CA PHE A 272 4.56 -8.75 -9.65
C PHE A 272 5.78 -8.67 -8.73
N VAL A 273 6.46 -7.52 -8.73
CA VAL A 273 7.64 -7.29 -7.89
C VAL A 273 7.23 -6.49 -6.67
N ARG A 274 7.37 -7.10 -5.48
CA ARG A 274 7.08 -6.43 -4.21
C ARG A 274 8.20 -5.46 -3.87
N PHE A 275 7.88 -4.17 -3.77
CA PHE A 275 8.83 -3.12 -3.38
C PHE A 275 8.53 -2.51 -2.01
N SER A 276 7.35 -2.77 -1.44
CA SER A 276 7.03 -2.40 -0.06
C SER A 276 6.30 -3.51 0.69
N SER A 277 6.62 -3.64 1.98
CA SER A 277 5.85 -4.40 2.96
C SER A 277 6.04 -3.75 4.32
N ARG A 278 4.96 -3.31 4.95
CA ARG A 278 5.00 -2.56 6.21
C ARG A 278 3.89 -3.05 7.13
N PRO A 279 4.16 -3.39 8.40
CA PRO A 279 3.13 -3.77 9.34
C PRO A 279 2.22 -2.57 9.65
N ASN A 280 0.91 -2.79 9.72
CA ASN A 280 -0.02 -1.80 10.26
C ASN A 280 0.14 -1.76 11.80
N PRO A 281 0.63 -0.64 12.38
CA PRO A 281 0.85 -0.55 13.82
C PRO A 281 -0.43 -0.56 14.65
N PHE A 282 -1.60 -0.36 14.04
CA PHE A 282 -2.91 -0.37 14.71
C PHE A 282 -3.55 -1.76 14.75
N LEU A 283 -3.03 -2.70 13.96
CA LEU A 283 -3.51 -4.08 13.89
C LEU A 283 -2.54 -5.04 14.58
N GLN A 284 -2.11 -4.74 15.81
CA GLN A 284 -1.24 -5.63 16.58
C GLN A 284 -2.06 -6.62 17.43
N SER A 285 -1.68 -7.90 17.40
CA SER A 285 -2.31 -8.95 18.19
C SER A 285 -1.33 -10.10 18.50
N PRO A 286 -1.51 -10.84 19.60
CA PRO A 286 -0.85 -12.13 19.79
C PRO A 286 -1.25 -13.11 18.68
N VAL A 287 -0.30 -13.59 17.88
CA VAL A 287 -0.56 -14.50 16.74
C VAL A 287 -0.34 -15.95 17.15
N GLN A 288 -1.38 -16.78 17.07
CA GLN A 288 -1.38 -18.16 17.60
C GLN A 288 -0.33 -19.05 16.93
N VAL A 289 -0.24 -19.01 15.60
CA VAL A 289 0.74 -19.81 14.84
C VAL A 289 2.19 -19.44 15.14
N LEU A 290 2.43 -18.26 15.73
CA LEU A 290 3.75 -17.82 16.19
C LEU A 290 3.98 -18.11 17.68
N GLY A 291 3.13 -18.92 18.32
CA GLY A 291 3.20 -19.18 19.75
C GLY A 291 2.75 -17.98 20.60
N ASN A 292 1.72 -17.26 20.14
CA ASN A 292 1.15 -16.06 20.79
C ASN A 292 2.15 -14.91 20.98
N ARG A 293 3.17 -14.82 20.12
CA ARG A 293 4.01 -13.62 20.02
C ARG A 293 3.20 -12.48 19.40
N GLU A 294 3.41 -11.26 19.89
CA GLU A 294 2.86 -10.05 19.29
C GLU A 294 3.31 -9.92 17.83
N GLY A 295 2.34 -9.66 16.95
CA GLY A 295 2.56 -9.44 15.53
C GLY A 295 1.44 -8.59 14.92
N SER A 296 1.74 -7.99 13.77
CA SER A 296 0.74 -7.30 12.97
C SER A 296 -0.19 -8.33 12.34
N ILE A 297 -1.50 -8.10 12.35
CA ILE A 297 -2.53 -8.87 11.62
C ILE A 297 -3.06 -8.16 10.37
N GLY A 298 -2.54 -6.96 10.11
CA GLY A 298 -2.64 -6.25 8.83
C GLY A 298 -1.26 -5.82 8.35
N LEU A 299 -1.00 -5.93 7.05
CA LEU A 299 0.23 -5.39 6.45
C LEU A 299 -0.08 -4.63 5.17
N GLU A 300 0.57 -3.48 5.01
CA GLU A 300 0.56 -2.64 3.83
C GLU A 300 1.64 -3.10 2.85
N LEU A 301 1.23 -3.76 1.76
CA LEU A 301 2.13 -4.28 0.74
C LEU A 301 1.92 -3.52 -0.57
N ALA A 302 3.02 -3.32 -1.30
CA ALA A 302 2.97 -2.71 -2.60
C ALA A 302 3.84 -3.45 -3.62
N TRP A 303 3.27 -3.62 -4.81
CA TRP A 303 3.90 -4.26 -5.95
C TRP A 303 3.77 -3.41 -7.20
N TYR A 304 4.70 -3.61 -8.11
CA TYR A 304 4.55 -3.16 -9.48
C TYR A 304 4.59 -4.33 -10.45
N ASN A 305 3.94 -4.18 -11.59
CA ASN A 305 3.92 -5.15 -12.66
C ASN A 305 5.09 -4.87 -13.63
N PRO A 306 6.09 -5.76 -13.73
CA PRO A 306 7.27 -5.51 -14.56
C PRO A 306 6.97 -5.46 -16.06
N LYS A 307 5.78 -5.87 -16.51
CA LYS A 307 5.33 -5.69 -17.91
C LYS A 307 5.23 -4.21 -18.30
N TYR A 308 5.01 -3.33 -17.33
CA TYR A 308 4.83 -1.89 -17.53
C TYR A 308 5.97 -1.06 -16.90
N TYR A 309 7.05 -1.70 -16.45
CA TYR A 309 8.23 -1.08 -15.86
C TYR A 309 9.35 -0.93 -16.88
#